data_AF-A0A7K6SND8-F1
#
_entry.id   AF-A0A7K6SND8-F1
#
_cell.length_a   1.000
_cell.length_b   1.000
_cell.length_c   1.000
_cell.angle_alpha   90.00
_cell.angle_beta   90.00
_cell.angle_gamma   90.00
#
_symmetry.space_group_name_H-M   'P 1'
#
loop_
_entity.id
_entity.type
_entity.pdbx_description
1 polymer ?
#
loop_
_entity_poly.entity_id
_entity_poly.type
_entity_poly.pdbx_seq_one_letter_code
_entity_poly.pdbx_strand_id
1 'polypeptide(L)'
;VSRRVGPAWALQVPRLALTALRAPPALPPTLAHGTRRRLLGPILAGGLRPCGRNHIHLAGGLPGDPGVRSGMRPDSEIAIFIDGPRALEDGIPFFRSANGVILTPGDADGRLPPKYFLRVLQLRPHR
;
A
#
# COMPACT_ATOMS: atom_id res chain seq x y z
N VAL A 1 -27.00 26.42 2.73
CA VAL A 1 -26.80 24.95 2.81
C VAL A 1 -25.60 24.58 1.95
N SER A 2 -24.39 24.54 2.53
CA SER A 2 -23.18 24.18 1.78
C SER A 2 -22.92 22.68 1.94
N ARG A 3 -23.33 21.90 0.94
CA ARG A 3 -22.95 20.48 0.84
C ARG A 3 -21.56 20.43 0.20
N ARG A 4 -20.52 20.23 1.02
CA ARG A 4 -19.21 19.82 0.51
C ARG A 4 -19.37 18.44 -0.12
N VAL A 5 -19.31 18.38 -1.45
CA VAL A 5 -19.19 17.14 -2.20
C VAL A 5 -17.81 16.59 -1.90
N GLY A 6 -17.75 15.48 -1.17
CA GLY A 6 -16.51 14.74 -0.96
C GLY A 6 -15.99 14.16 -2.28
N PRO A 7 -14.68 13.91 -2.40
CA PRO A 7 -14.08 13.37 -3.61
C PRO A 7 -14.71 12.03 -4.04
N ALA A 8 -14.77 11.82 -5.37
CA ALA A 8 -15.54 10.76 -6.04
C ALA A 8 -15.18 9.31 -5.67
N TRP A 9 -14.09 9.07 -4.93
CA TRP A 9 -13.77 7.75 -4.39
C TRP A 9 -14.73 7.27 -3.28
N ALA A 10 -15.62 8.15 -2.79
CA ALA A 10 -16.53 7.88 -1.69
C ALA A 10 -17.79 7.05 -2.05
N LEU A 11 -18.00 6.64 -3.31
CA LEU A 11 -19.22 5.94 -3.72
C LEU A 11 -18.93 4.54 -4.29
N GLN A 12 -19.54 3.56 -3.62
CA GLN A 12 -19.72 2.13 -3.94
C GLN A 12 -18.58 1.16 -3.58
N VAL A 13 -18.68 0.59 -2.38
CA VAL A 13 -18.10 -0.73 -2.08
C VAL A 13 -19.03 -1.49 -1.12
N PRO A 14 -19.38 -2.77 -1.39
CA PRO A 14 -19.92 -3.65 -0.36
C PRO A 14 -18.92 -3.67 0.80
N ARG A 15 -19.43 -3.43 2.01
CA ARG A 15 -18.74 -2.98 3.23
C ARG A 15 -17.62 -3.92 3.69
N LEU A 16 -16.43 -3.84 3.08
CA LEU A 16 -15.22 -3.92 3.88
C LEU A 16 -15.17 -2.61 4.66
N ALA A 17 -15.36 -2.65 5.97
CA ALA A 17 -15.18 -1.48 6.81
C ALA A 17 -13.71 -1.02 6.69
N LEU A 18 -13.50 0.07 5.95
CA LEU A 18 -12.19 0.70 5.78
C LEU A 18 -12.12 1.92 6.69
N THR A 19 -11.09 1.96 7.54
CA THR A 19 -10.79 3.10 8.40
C THR A 19 -9.74 3.96 7.71
N ALA A 20 -10.05 5.23 7.45
CA ALA A 20 -9.09 6.16 6.84
C ALA A 20 -7.93 6.50 7.80
N LEU A 21 -6.70 6.45 7.29
CA LEU A 21 -5.48 6.84 8.01
C LEU A 21 -5.10 8.25 7.58
N ARG A 22 -5.52 9.25 8.37
CA ARG A 22 -5.53 10.67 7.95
C ARG A 22 -4.29 11.47 8.31
N ALA A 23 -3.40 10.91 9.13
CA ALA A 23 -2.18 11.58 9.56
C ALA A 23 -1.03 10.57 9.67
N PRO A 24 0.23 11.00 9.53
CA PRO A 24 1.38 10.09 9.61
C PRO A 24 1.40 9.19 10.86
N PRO A 25 1.05 9.67 12.08
CA PRO A 25 1.00 8.81 13.27
C PRO A 25 -0.04 7.69 13.23
N ALA A 26 -1.03 7.77 12.33
CA ALA A 26 -2.03 6.71 12.15
C ALA A 26 -1.53 5.58 11.24
N LEU A 27 -0.45 5.80 10.48
CA LEU A 27 0.15 4.76 9.64
C LEU A 27 0.92 3.76 10.52
N PRO A 28 0.96 2.47 10.14
CA PRO A 28 1.87 1.54 10.80
C PRO A 28 3.32 1.95 10.56
N PRO A 29 4.24 1.57 11.45
CA PRO A 29 5.67 1.91 11.33
C PRO A 29 6.32 1.29 10.09
N THR A 30 5.74 0.22 9.55
CA THR A 30 6.16 -0.40 8.29
C THR A 30 5.01 -0.41 7.30
N LEU A 31 5.30 0.04 6.09
CA LEU A 31 4.47 -0.16 4.91
C LEU A 31 5.33 -0.81 3.84
N ALA A 32 4.98 -2.04 3.47
CA ALA A 32 5.76 -2.79 2.50
C ALA A 32 4.87 -3.50 1.48
N HIS A 33 5.32 -3.55 0.23
CA HIS A 33 4.66 -4.31 -0.82
C HIS A 33 5.50 -5.54 -1.17
N GLY A 34 4.93 -6.73 -0.95
CA GLY A 34 5.51 -8.00 -1.37
C GLY A 34 5.26 -8.24 -2.86
N THR A 35 6.32 -8.53 -3.62
CA THR A 35 6.24 -8.82 -5.05
C THR A 35 7.24 -9.91 -5.48
N ARG A 36 7.16 -10.31 -6.74
CA ARG A 36 8.10 -11.26 -7.37
C ARG A 36 9.20 -10.51 -8.09
N ARG A 37 10.41 -11.07 -8.12
CA ARG A 37 11.63 -10.45 -8.69
C ARG A 37 11.43 -9.98 -10.14
N ARG A 38 10.77 -10.78 -10.97
CA ARG A 38 10.51 -10.44 -12.39
C ARG A 38 9.66 -9.18 -12.58
N LEU A 39 8.89 -8.78 -11.56
CA LEU A 39 8.03 -7.59 -11.61
C LEU A 39 8.75 -6.33 -11.11
N LEU A 40 9.95 -6.47 -10.53
CA LEU A 40 10.65 -5.34 -9.94
C LEU A 40 10.99 -4.25 -10.96
N GLY A 41 11.51 -4.62 -12.14
CA GLY A 41 11.84 -3.65 -13.20
C GLY A 41 10.65 -2.76 -13.59
N PRO A 42 9.50 -3.34 -14.00
CA PRO A 42 8.28 -2.58 -14.28
C PRO A 42 7.78 -1.73 -13.11
N ILE A 43 7.89 -2.23 -11.87
CA ILE A 43 7.49 -1.49 -10.66
C ILE A 43 8.39 -0.27 -10.42
N LEU A 44 9.71 -0.43 -10.57
CA LEU A 44 10.67 0.67 -10.41
C LEU A 44 10.48 1.74 -11.49
N ALA A 45 10.07 1.36 -12.71
CA ALA A 45 9.80 2.30 -13.78
C ALA A 45 8.43 2.99 -13.65
N GLY A 46 7.40 2.28 -13.18
CA GLY A 46 6.01 2.70 -13.31
C GLY A 46 5.21 2.87 -12.02
N GLY A 47 5.79 2.54 -10.87
CA GLY A 47 5.10 2.52 -9.58
C GLY A 47 4.28 1.26 -9.33
N LEU A 48 3.75 1.13 -8.11
CA LEU A 48 2.79 0.07 -7.78
C LEU A 48 1.43 0.39 -8.37
N ARG A 49 0.65 -0.66 -8.68
CA ARG A 49 -0.72 -0.56 -9.18
C ARG A 49 -1.61 -1.63 -8.55
N PRO A 50 -2.94 -1.45 -8.52
CA PRO A 50 -3.88 -2.42 -7.94
C PRO A 50 -3.90 -3.80 -8.62
N CYS A 51 -3.43 -3.89 -9.87
CA CYS A 51 -3.32 -5.12 -10.66
C CYS A 51 -4.61 -5.96 -10.65
N GLY A 52 -5.70 -5.40 -11.21
CA GLY A 52 -7.01 -6.05 -11.30
C GLY A 52 -7.85 -6.02 -10.02
N ARG A 53 -7.38 -5.31 -8.99
CA ARG A 53 -8.13 -5.01 -7.75
C ARG A 53 -8.49 -3.52 -7.70
N ASN A 54 -9.24 -3.13 -6.67
CA ASN A 54 -9.59 -1.72 -6.43
C ASN A 54 -8.46 -0.93 -5.74
N HIS A 55 -7.56 -1.60 -5.00
CA HIS A 55 -6.52 -0.95 -4.21
C HIS A 55 -5.17 -1.66 -4.32
N ILE A 56 -4.10 -0.90 -4.18
CA ILE A 56 -2.76 -1.40 -3.86
C ILE A 56 -2.79 -1.90 -2.42
N HIS A 57 -2.31 -3.13 -2.21
CA HIS A 57 -2.25 -3.75 -0.89
C HIS A 57 -0.83 -3.65 -0.32
N LEU A 58 -0.76 -3.18 0.92
CA LEU A 58 0.47 -2.99 1.67
C LEU A 58 0.40 -3.77 2.99
N ALA A 59 1.54 -4.33 3.34
CA ALA A 59 1.82 -5.04 4.55
C ALA A 59 2.23 -4.06 5.66
N GLY A 60 1.68 -4.26 6.86
CA GLY A 60 2.06 -3.51 8.07
C GLY A 60 3.39 -3.97 8.72
N GLY A 61 4.06 -4.95 8.12
CA GLY A 61 5.34 -5.53 8.56
C GLY A 61 5.76 -6.68 7.65
N LEU A 62 6.94 -7.27 7.88
CA LEU A 62 7.51 -8.32 7.04
C LEU A 62 7.09 -9.73 7.48
N PRO A 63 7.19 -10.74 6.58
CA PRO A 63 7.12 -12.14 7.01
C PRO A 63 8.19 -12.45 8.07
N GLY A 64 7.77 -12.99 9.21
CA GLY A 64 8.67 -13.34 10.32
C GLY A 64 8.78 -12.29 11.42
N ASP A 65 8.24 -11.08 11.22
CA ASP A 65 8.21 -10.07 12.29
C ASP A 65 7.33 -10.56 13.47
N PRO A 66 7.82 -10.48 14.72
CA PRO A 66 7.06 -10.93 15.89
C PRO A 66 5.69 -10.26 15.98
N GLY A 67 4.63 -11.06 16.04
CA GLY A 67 3.26 -10.57 16.18
C GLY A 67 2.65 -9.95 14.90
N VAL A 68 3.35 -9.99 13.76
CA VAL A 68 2.85 -9.41 12.50
C VAL A 68 2.32 -10.51 11.57
N ARG A 69 1.04 -10.41 11.21
CA ARG A 69 0.53 -11.04 9.99
C ARG A 69 0.81 -10.09 8.83
N SER A 70 1.95 -10.29 8.13
CA SER A 70 2.41 -9.34 7.10
C SER A 70 1.35 -9.07 6.02
N GLY A 71 0.52 -10.06 5.69
CA GLY A 71 -0.41 -9.96 4.56
C GLY A 71 0.30 -10.02 3.20
N MET A 72 1.63 -10.18 3.19
CA MET A 72 2.38 -10.49 1.98
C MET A 72 2.07 -11.90 1.53
N ARG A 73 2.07 -12.13 0.22
CA ARG A 73 1.94 -13.49 -0.31
C ARG A 73 3.13 -14.33 0.13
N PRO A 74 2.94 -15.62 0.48
CA PRO A 74 4.04 -16.49 0.89
C PRO A 74 5.15 -16.55 -0.17
N ASP A 75 4.81 -16.50 -1.45
CA ASP A 75 5.74 -16.54 -2.58
C ASP A 75 6.36 -15.18 -2.95
N SER A 76 6.25 -14.17 -2.07
CA SER A 76 6.94 -12.89 -2.27
C SER A 76 8.46 -13.10 -2.17
N GLU A 77 9.19 -12.61 -3.17
CA GLU A 77 10.65 -12.69 -3.25
C GLU A 77 11.30 -11.37 -2.86
N ILE A 78 10.56 -10.27 -3.05
CA ILE A 78 11.00 -8.90 -2.84
C ILE A 78 9.98 -8.16 -1.96
N ALA A 79 10.45 -7.36 -1.02
CA ALA A 79 9.67 -6.36 -0.30
C ALA A 79 10.11 -4.94 -0.69
N ILE A 80 9.16 -4.11 -1.13
CA ILE A 80 9.38 -2.70 -1.42
C ILE A 80 8.82 -1.88 -0.27
N PHE A 81 9.68 -1.13 0.42
CA PHE A 81 9.27 -0.28 1.53
C PHE A 81 8.78 1.07 1.02
N ILE A 82 7.69 1.56 1.61
CA ILE A 82 6.98 2.75 1.19
C ILE A 82 7.12 3.86 2.24
N ASP A 83 7.44 5.07 1.78
CA ASP A 83 7.33 6.31 2.52
C ASP A 83 5.86 6.75 2.61
N GLY A 84 5.13 6.11 3.53
CA GLY A 84 3.72 6.42 3.77
C GLY A 84 3.47 7.86 4.21
N PRO A 85 4.22 8.42 5.19
CA PRO A 85 4.07 9.81 5.60
C PRO A 85 4.14 10.77 4.43
N ARG A 86 5.20 10.67 3.60
CA ARG A 86 5.37 11.54 2.44
C ARG A 86 4.27 11.36 1.39
N ALA A 87 3.86 10.12 1.14
CA ALA A 87 2.75 9.85 0.20
C ALA A 87 1.44 10.45 0.71
N LEU A 88 1.17 10.36 2.01
CA LEU A 88 -0.03 10.90 2.64
C LEU A 88 -0.04 12.44 2.61
N GLU A 89 1.11 13.07 2.86
CA GLU A 89 1.30 14.53 2.75
C GLU A 89 1.08 15.04 1.32
N ASP A 90 1.55 14.28 0.31
CA ASP A 90 1.31 14.53 -1.11
C ASP A 90 -0.15 14.23 -1.54
N GLY A 91 -1.01 13.81 -0.62
CA GLY A 91 -2.44 13.61 -0.84
C GLY A 91 -2.87 12.20 -1.25
N ILE A 92 -1.97 11.21 -1.20
CA ILE A 92 -2.33 9.80 -1.47
C ILE A 92 -3.06 9.22 -0.26
N PRO A 93 -4.33 8.80 -0.41
CA PRO A 93 -5.10 8.32 0.72
C PRO A 93 -4.68 6.89 1.11
N PHE A 94 -4.69 6.62 2.41
CA PHE A 94 -4.46 5.30 2.99
C PHE A 94 -5.63 4.86 3.86
N PHE A 95 -5.90 3.57 3.85
CA PHE A 95 -6.97 2.94 4.59
C PHE A 95 -6.48 1.68 5.28
N ARG A 96 -7.09 1.35 6.42
CA ARG A 96 -6.90 0.07 7.10
C ARG A 96 -8.19 -0.73 7.03
N SER A 97 -8.11 -1.97 6.57
CA SER A 97 -9.23 -2.91 6.61
C SER A 97 -9.44 -3.49 8.01
N ALA A 98 -10.59 -4.11 8.24
CA ALA A 98 -10.90 -4.81 9.49
C ALA A 98 -9.88 -5.90 9.88
N ASN A 99 -9.25 -6.55 8.91
CA ASN A 99 -8.19 -7.55 9.12
C ASN A 99 -6.76 -6.95 9.17
N GLY A 100 -6.65 -5.62 9.24
CA GLY A 100 -5.39 -4.92 9.45
C GLY A 100 -4.54 -4.70 8.22
N VAL A 101 -5.02 -5.07 7.03
CA VAL A 101 -4.32 -4.81 5.75
C VAL A 101 -4.39 -3.31 5.44
N ILE A 102 -3.27 -2.75 4.98
CA ILE A 102 -3.23 -1.36 4.55
C ILE A 102 -3.50 -1.29 3.05
N LEU A 103 -4.36 -0.37 2.65
CA LEU A 103 -4.84 -0.20 1.29
C LEU A 103 -4.63 1.24 0.86
N THR A 104 -4.25 1.43 -0.39
CA THR A 104 -4.27 2.75 -1.03
C THR A 104 -4.78 2.62 -2.47
N PRO A 105 -5.65 3.52 -2.94
CA PRO A 105 -6.03 3.57 -4.36
C PRO A 105 -4.87 4.09 -5.22
N GLY A 106 -3.86 4.72 -4.61
CA GLY A 106 -2.81 5.44 -5.31
C GLY A 106 -3.17 6.92 -5.55
N ASP A 107 -2.39 7.55 -6.42
CA ASP A 107 -2.61 8.88 -6.96
C ASP A 107 -3.79 8.94 -7.96
N ALA A 108 -3.91 10.05 -8.68
CA ALA A 108 -4.96 10.24 -9.69
C ALA A 108 -4.94 9.20 -10.82
N ASP A 109 -3.78 8.59 -11.10
CA ASP A 109 -3.61 7.53 -12.10
C ASP A 109 -3.76 6.12 -11.49
N GLY A 110 -4.15 6.04 -10.22
CA GLY A 110 -4.30 4.80 -9.47
C GLY A 110 -2.96 4.13 -9.16
N ARG A 111 -1.88 4.92 -9.00
CA ARG A 111 -0.53 4.40 -8.79
C ARG A 111 0.07 4.85 -7.48
N LEU A 112 1.04 4.09 -7.01
CA LEU A 112 2.00 4.59 -6.02
C LEU A 112 3.35 4.79 -6.70
N PRO A 113 3.70 6.04 -7.07
CA PRO A 113 4.93 6.35 -7.78
C PRO A 113 6.20 5.90 -7.07
N PRO A 114 7.28 5.56 -7.81
CA PRO A 114 8.55 5.14 -7.23
C PRO A 114 9.22 6.19 -6.33
N LYS A 115 8.87 7.48 -6.42
CA LYS A 115 9.37 8.54 -5.53
C LYS A 115 9.05 8.32 -4.05
N TYR A 116 8.10 7.43 -3.75
CA TYR A 116 7.75 7.01 -2.39
C TYR A 116 8.40 5.68 -1.97
N PHE A 117 9.30 5.11 -2.77
CA PHE A 117 9.98 3.87 -2.40
C PHE A 117 11.23 4.20 -1.57
N LEU A 118 11.25 3.73 -0.32
CA LEU A 118 12.39 3.94 0.59
C LEU A 118 13.55 3.01 0.27
N ARG A 119 13.25 1.72 0.07
CA ARG A 119 14.23 0.67 -0.22
C ARG A 119 13.57 -0.59 -0.73
N VAL A 120 14.38 -1.48 -1.29
CA VAL A 120 13.98 -2.81 -1.75
C VAL A 120 14.78 -3.85 -0.95
N LEU A 121 14.08 -4.82 -0.37
CA LEU A 121 14.67 -5.93 0.37
C LEU A 121 14.40 -7.25 -0.36
N GLN A 122 15.43 -8.08 -0.47
CA GLN A 122 15.29 -9.46 -0.92
C GLN A 122 14.86 -10.34 0.25
N LEU A 123 13.68 -10.97 0.13
CA LEU A 123 13.09 -11.82 1.17
C LEU A 123 13.56 -13.27 1.07
N ARG A 124 13.91 -13.72 -0.14
CA ARG A 124 14.32 -15.10 -0.42
C ARG A 124 15.61 -15.10 -1.25
N PRO A 125 16.58 -15.98 -0.96
CA PRO A 125 17.80 -16.12 -1.76
C PRO A 125 17.45 -16.52 -3.19
N HIS A 126 18.31 -16.13 -4.15
CA HIS A 126 18.21 -16.60 -5.52
C HIS A 126 18.51 -18.10 -5.55
N ARG A 127 17.61 -18.86 -6.18
CA ARG A 127 17.80 -20.28 -6.43
C ARG A 127 18.25 -20.50 -7.86
#